data_AF-A0A926CJZ2-F1
#
_entry.id   AF-A0A926CJZ2-F1
#
_cell.length_a   1.000
_cell.length_b   1.000
_cell.length_c   1.000
_cell.angle_alpha   90.00
_cell.angle_beta   90.00
_cell.angle_gamma   90.00
#
_symmetry.space_group_name_H-M   'P 1'
#
loop_
_entity.id
_entity.type
_entity.pdbx_description
1 polymer ?
#
loop_
_entity_poly.entity_id
_entity_poly.type
_entity_poly.pdbx_seq_one_letter_code
_entity_poly.pdbx_strand_id
1 'polypeptide(L)' 'MQYQDKLQGIEARFEELTAQMADPEIISQNETYTKTARQQSELGEVVQKYREWKKV' A
#
# COMPACT_ATOMS: atom_id res chain seq x y z
N MET A 1 3.65 2.16 -22.20
CA MET A 1 4.30 2.92 -21.10
C MET A 1 4.44 1.99 -19.90
N GLN A 2 5.49 1.18 -19.84
CA GLN A 2 5.56 0.05 -18.89
C GLN A 2 5.76 0.45 -17.42
N TYR A 3 6.15 1.70 -17.15
CA TYR A 3 6.41 2.21 -15.81
C TYR A 3 5.13 2.65 -15.07
N GLN A 4 4.13 3.16 -15.80
CA GLN A 4 2.85 3.54 -15.20
C GLN A 4 2.09 2.32 -14.69
N ASP A 5 2.06 1.24 -15.46
CA ASP A 5 1.41 -0.02 -15.05
C ASP A 5 2.05 -0.59 -13.77
N LYS A 6 3.38 -0.49 -13.64
CA LYS A 6 4.09 -0.90 -12.42
C LYS A 6 3.72 -0.04 -11.22
N LEU A 7 3.69 1.29 -11.38
CA LEU A 7 3.33 2.21 -10.31
C LEU A 7 1.86 2.04 -9.89
N GLN A 8 0.98 1.79 -10.85
CA GLN A 8 -0.42 1.48 -10.60
C GLN A 8 -0.58 0.16 -9.83
N GLY A 9 0.21 -0.87 -10.16
CA GLY A 9 0.26 -2.11 -9.39
C GLY A 9 0.76 -1.92 -7.96
N ILE A 10 1.76 -1.05 -7.76
CA ILE A 10 2.26 -0.68 -6.43
C ILE A 10 1.19 0.07 -5.64
N GLU A 11 0.48 1.02 -6.26
CA GLU A 11 -0.64 1.73 -5.64
C GLU A 11 -1.78 0.78 -5.24
N ALA A 12 -2.19 -0.11 -6.14
CA ALA A 12 -3.23 -1.10 -5.85
C ALA A 12 -2.83 -1.99 -4.66
N ARG A 13 -1.56 -2.43 -4.61
CA ARG A 13 -1.06 -3.23 -3.49
C ARG A 13 -1.05 -2.48 -2.17
N PHE A 14 -0.68 -1.20 -2.18
CA PHE A 14 -0.74 -0.33 -1.01
C PHE A 14 -2.17 -0.15 -0.49
N GLU A 15 -3.14 0.01 -1.39
CA GLU A 15 -4.56 0.10 -1.02
C GLU A 15 -5.09 -1.21 -0.45
N GLU A 16 -4.73 -2.36 -1.04
CA GLU A 16 -5.05 -3.69 -0.49
C GLU A 16 -4.51 -3.86 0.94
N LEU A 17 -3.24 -3.52 1.17
CA LEU A 17 -2.63 -3.64 2.50
C LEU A 17 -3.31 -2.69 3.50
N THR A 18 -3.65 -1.48 3.07
CA THR A 18 -4.38 -0.51 3.89
C THR A 18 -5.79 -1.01 4.24
N ALA A 19 -6.49 -1.63 3.28
CA ALA A 19 -7.80 -2.24 3.51
C ALA A 19 -7.71 -3.43 4.47
N GLN A 20 -6.69 -4.28 4.34
CA GLN A 20 -6.43 -5.37 5.29
C GLN A 20 -6.13 -4.86 6.70
N MET A 21 -5.42 -3.73 6.84
CA MET A 21 -5.18 -3.12 8.14
C MET A 21 -6.46 -2.56 8.79
N ALA A 22 -7.50 -2.28 8.01
CA ALA A 22 -8.82 -1.87 8.51
C ALA A 22 -9.72 -3.06 8.87
N ASP A 23 -9.32 -4.29 8.51
CA ASP A 23 -10.08 -5.50 8.80
C ASP A 23 -9.94 -5.90 10.28
N PRO A 24 -11.04 -6.00 11.05
CA PRO A 24 -11.01 -6.45 12.44
C PRO A 24 -10.32 -7.80 12.64
N GLU A 25 -10.42 -8.72 11.68
CA GLU A 25 -9.78 -10.03 11.75
C GLU A 25 -8.24 -9.92 11.73
N ILE A 26 -7.71 -9.01 10.90
CA ILE A 26 -6.27 -8.73 10.83
C ILE A 26 -5.81 -7.91 12.04
N ILE A 27 -6.60 -6.92 12.47
CA ILE A 27 -6.30 -6.11 13.66
C ILE A 27 -6.18 -7.01 14.90
N SER A 28 -7.03 -8.03 15.00
CA SER A 28 -6.95 -9.02 16.09
C SER A 28 -5.68 -9.88 16.02
N GLN A 29 -5.08 -10.03 14.83
CA GLN A 29 -3.85 -10.79 14.59
C GLN A 29 -2.62 -9.88 14.59
N ASN A 30 -2.05 -9.66 15.77
CA ASN A 30 -0.91 -8.76 15.99
C ASN A 30 0.29 -8.98 15.03
N GLU A 31 0.65 -10.24 14.76
CA GLU A 31 1.75 -10.58 13.86
C GLU A 31 1.44 -10.21 12.41
N THR A 32 0.24 -10.55 11.94
CA THR A 32 -0.24 -10.25 10.59
C THR A 32 -0.36 -8.75 10.40
N TYR A 33 -0.98 -8.04 11.35
CA TYR A 33 -1.09 -6.57 11.33
C TYR A 33 0.28 -5.89 11.24
N THR A 34 1.26 -6.33 12.04
CA THR A 34 2.62 -5.76 12.04
C THR A 34 3.32 -6.00 10.70
N LYS A 35 3.17 -7.19 10.11
CA LYS A 35 3.72 -7.51 8.79
C LYS A 35 3.07 -6.66 7.70
N THR A 36 1.74 -6.56 7.69
CA THR A 36 0.97 -5.76 6.74
C THR A 36 1.32 -4.28 6.84
N ALA A 37 1.42 -3.74 8.06
CA ALA A 37 1.80 -2.34 8.32
C ALA A 37 3.21 -2.03 7.82
N ARG A 38 4.16 -2.95 8.00
CA ARG A 38 5.53 -2.78 7.50
C ARG A 38 5.57 -2.75 5.97
N GLN A 39 4.88 -3.68 5.32
CA GLN A 39 4.78 -3.71 3.85
C GLN A 39 4.08 -2.45 3.31
N GLN A 40 3.02 -1.99 3.98
CA GLN A 40 2.29 -0.78 3.59
C GLN A 40 3.19 0.45 3.67
N SER A 41 3.99 0.57 4.74
CA SER A 41 4.93 1.67 4.94
C SER A 41 6.03 1.70 3.86
N GLU A 42 6.58 0.53 3.50
CA GLU A 42 7.59 0.41 2.44
C GLU A 42 7.06 0.87 1.07
N LEU A 43 5.79 0.59 0.76
CA LEU A 43 5.15 1.04 -0.48
C LEU A 43 4.69 2.50 -0.40
N GLY A 44 4.47 3.05 0.80
CA GLY A 44 3.92 4.38 1.03
C GLY A 44 4.72 5.49 0.37
N GLU A 45 6.05 5.47 0.49
CA GLU A 45 6.91 6.51 -0.11
C GLU A 45 6.78 6.56 -1.64
N VAL A 46 6.72 5.39 -2.29
CA VAL A 46 6.60 5.27 -3.75
C VAL A 46 5.22 5.73 -4.22
N VAL A 47 4.17 5.28 -3.54
CA VAL A 47 2.78 5.66 -3.86
C VAL A 47 2.56 7.15 -3.66
N GLN A 48 3.12 7.74 -2.60
CA GLN A 48 2.99 9.16 -2.32
C GLN A 48 3.63 10.01 -3.44
N LYS A 49 4.86 9.68 -3.86
CA LYS A 49 5.51 10.34 -5.00
C LYS A 49 4.74 10.14 -6.31
N TYR A 50 4.18 8.95 -6.55
CA TYR A 50 3.37 8.69 -7.74
C TYR A 50 2.07 9.51 -7.75
N ARG A 51 1.38 9.59 -6.62
CA ARG A 51 0.16 10.40 -6.46
C ARG A 51 0.42 11.88 -6.64
N GLU A 52 1.53 12.38 -6.11
CA GLU A 52 1.97 13.76 -6.32
C GLU A 52 2.25 14.02 -7.81
N TRP A 53 3.00 13.14 -8.47
CA TRP A 53 3.29 13.24 -9.90
C TRP A 53 2.01 13.23 -10.76
N LYS A 54 1.02 12.40 -10.40
CA LYS A 54 -0.26 12.29 -11.12
C LYS A 54 -1.19 13.49 -10.91
N LYS A 55 -0.98 14.27 -9.85
CA LYS A 55 -1.79 15.46 -9.52
C LYS A 55 -1.40 16.69 -10.33
N VAL A 56 -0.18 16.69 -10.88
CA VAL A 56 0.38 17.75 -11.74
C VAL A 56 0.03 17.42 -13.19
#